data_AF-A0A4Y2DTP4-F1
#
_entry.id   AF-A0A4Y2DTP4-F1
#
_cell.length_a   1.000
_cell.length_b   1.000
_cell.length_c   1.000
_cell.angle_alpha   90.00
_cell.angle_beta   90.00
_cell.angle_gamma   90.00
#
_symmetry.space_group_name_H-M   'P 1'
#
loop_
_entity.id
_entity.type
_entity.pdbx_description
1 polymer ?
#
loop_
_entity_poly.entity_id
_entity_poly.type
_entity_poly.pdbx_seq_one_letter_code
_entity_poly.pdbx_strand_id
1 'polypeptide(L)'
;MTGIHKGVTLILQKNINHEILTFHCIIHQEALCAQTFPAEIVEVMNLVIKIINSILSKALYHRQFKDFLEEIDIQFSDLLMHNKVRWLSRGNELQRFALCLGEIKTFLNEKALTIPNSKKTYGCKNSTSW
;
A
#
# COMPACT_ATOMS: atom_id res chain seq x y z
N MET A 1 -20.59 12.37 -7.03
CA MET A 1 -21.93 11.91 -7.46
C MET A 1 -22.37 12.70 -8.69
N THR A 2 -22.02 12.25 -9.89
CA THR A 2 -22.33 12.90 -11.18
C THR A 2 -23.29 12.02 -11.98
N GLY A 3 -24.41 11.62 -11.36
CA GLY A 3 -25.41 10.79 -12.03
C GLY A 3 -26.17 11.59 -13.09
N ILE A 4 -26.24 11.08 -14.32
CA ILE A 4 -26.88 11.76 -15.46
C ILE A 4 -28.40 11.93 -15.26
N HIS A 5 -29.04 11.01 -14.54
CA HIS A 5 -30.50 11.02 -14.35
C HIS A 5 -30.97 11.45 -12.95
N LYS A 6 -30.12 11.30 -11.91
CA LYS A 6 -30.47 11.56 -10.50
C LYS A 6 -29.31 12.20 -9.70
N GLY A 7 -28.30 12.74 -10.38
CA GLY A 7 -27.14 13.32 -9.72
C GLY A 7 -27.43 14.68 -9.12
N VAL A 8 -26.80 14.96 -7.97
CA VAL A 8 -26.84 16.27 -7.30
C VAL A 8 -26.46 17.41 -8.26
N THR A 9 -25.47 17.19 -9.14
CA THR A 9 -25.11 18.13 -10.20
C THR A 9 -26.30 18.55 -11.07
N LEU A 10 -27.07 17.58 -11.57
CA LEU A 10 -28.20 17.85 -12.45
C LEU A 10 -29.30 18.63 -11.72
N ILE A 11 -29.55 18.27 -10.46
CA ILE A 11 -30.54 18.95 -9.61
C ILE A 11 -30.12 20.41 -9.39
N LEU A 12 -28.84 20.66 -9.10
CA LEU A 12 -28.34 22.02 -8.87
C LEU A 12 -28.36 22.85 -10.16
N GLN A 13 -27.99 22.29 -11.31
CA GLN A 13 -28.03 23.00 -12.60
C GLN A 13 -29.46 23.44 -12.95
N LYS A 14 -30.46 22.60 -12.69
CA LYS A 14 -31.88 22.92 -12.95
C LYS A 14 -32.44 24.04 -12.06
N ASN A 15 -31.94 24.17 -10.82
CA ASN A 15 -32.49 25.11 -9.84
C ASN A 15 -31.76 26.46 -9.81
N ILE A 16 -30.46 26.48 -10.12
CA ILE A 16 -29.61 27.68 -9.95
C ILE A 16 -29.47 28.47 -11.27
N ASN A 17 -29.86 27.88 -12.41
CA ASN A 17 -29.83 28.47 -13.75
C ASN A 17 -28.50 29.18 -14.10
N HIS A 18 -27.41 28.67 -13.53
CA HIS A 18 -26.03 29.08 -13.78
C HIS A 18 -25.20 27.84 -14.11
N GLU A 19 -24.11 28.05 -14.82
CA GLU A 19 -23.13 27.00 -15.10
C GLU A 19 -22.52 26.48 -13.80
N ILE A 20 -22.59 25.17 -13.59
CA ILE A 20 -21.99 24.51 -12.43
C ILE A 20 -20.77 23.73 -12.89
N LEU A 21 -19.61 24.17 -12.42
CA LEU A 21 -18.37 23.44 -12.58
C LEU A 21 -18.42 22.17 -11.73
N THR A 22 -18.27 21.02 -12.39
CA THR A 22 -18.18 19.74 -11.70
C THR A 22 -16.81 19.14 -11.81
N PHE A 23 -16.25 18.80 -10.65
CA PHE A 23 -15.06 18.00 -10.53
C PHE A 23 -15.44 16.66 -9.91
N HIS A 24 -14.86 15.58 -10.43
CA HIS A 24 -14.90 14.32 -9.71
C HIS A 24 -14.00 14.45 -8.48
N CYS A 25 -14.47 13.95 -7.33
CA CYS A 25 -13.62 13.89 -6.15
C CYS A 25 -12.39 13.03 -6.46
N ILE A 26 -11.20 13.56 -6.18
CA ILE A 26 -9.93 12.85 -6.44
C ILE A 26 -9.93 11.46 -5.78
N ILE A 27 -10.47 11.33 -4.56
CA ILE A 27 -10.59 10.05 -3.84
C ILE A 27 -11.45 9.04 -4.63
N HIS A 28 -12.51 9.50 -5.29
CA HIS A 28 -13.36 8.63 -6.11
C HIS A 28 -12.65 8.18 -7.40
N GLN A 29 -11.92 9.09 -8.04
CA GLN A 29 -11.11 8.78 -9.21
C GLN A 29 -9.99 7.80 -8.85
N GLU A 30 -9.34 7.97 -7.70
CA GLU A 30 -8.35 7.03 -7.17
C GLU A 30 -8.94 5.63 -6.98
N ALA A 31 -10.13 5.53 -6.38
CA ALA A 31 -10.80 4.24 -6.15
C ALA A 31 -11.23 3.56 -7.46
N LEU A 32 -11.57 4.32 -8.50
CA LEU A 32 -11.87 3.78 -9.83
C LEU A 32 -10.58 3.33 -10.54
N CYS A 33 -9.52 4.12 -10.48
CA CYS A 33 -8.21 3.77 -11.03
C CYS A 33 -7.65 2.50 -10.37
N ALA A 34 -7.85 2.33 -9.06
CA ALA A 34 -7.46 1.11 -8.35
C ALA A 34 -8.06 -0.18 -8.96
N GLN A 35 -9.25 -0.08 -9.56
CA GLN A 35 -9.96 -1.22 -10.16
C GLN A 35 -9.41 -1.61 -11.53
N THR A 36 -8.58 -0.78 -12.16
CA THR A 36 -7.99 -1.07 -13.48
C THR A 36 -6.65 -1.79 -13.39
N PHE A 37 -6.07 -1.96 -12.19
CA PHE A 37 -4.80 -2.64 -12.04
C PHE A 37 -4.91 -4.15 -12.31
N PRO A 38 -3.87 -4.76 -12.91
CA PRO A 38 -3.75 -6.21 -13.02
C PRO A 38 -3.85 -6.90 -11.64
N ALA A 39 -4.39 -8.11 -11.63
CA ALA A 39 -4.60 -8.89 -10.41
C ALA A 39 -3.28 -9.11 -9.64
N GLU A 40 -2.18 -9.31 -10.36
CA GLU A 40 -0.84 -9.53 -9.80
C GLU A 40 -0.38 -8.33 -8.97
N ILE A 41 -0.64 -7.11 -9.45
CA ILE A 41 -0.30 -5.88 -8.71
C ILE A 41 -1.15 -5.77 -7.44
N VAL A 42 -2.45 -6.09 -7.54
CA VAL A 42 -3.36 -6.07 -6.39
C VAL A 42 -2.91 -7.09 -5.32
N GLU A 43 -2.50 -8.28 -5.73
CA GLU A 43 -1.97 -9.31 -4.84
C GLU A 43 -0.69 -8.86 -4.12
N VAL A 44 0.28 -8.31 -4.85
CA VAL A 44 1.52 -7.77 -4.26
C VAL A 44 1.21 -6.67 -3.25
N MET A 45 0.33 -5.73 -3.59
CA MET A 45 -0.04 -4.65 -2.69
C MET A 45 -0.73 -5.17 -1.42
N ASN A 46 -1.60 -6.17 -1.54
CA ASN A 46 -2.26 -6.79 -0.39
C ASN A 46 -1.25 -7.50 0.53
N LEU A 47 -0.24 -8.14 -0.05
CA LEU A 47 0.84 -8.76 0.71
C LEU A 47 1.66 -7.71 1.48
N VAL A 48 2.08 -6.63 0.81
CA VAL A 48 2.82 -5.51 1.43
C VAL A 48 2.05 -4.95 2.62
N ILE A 49 0.76 -4.66 2.44
CA ILE A 49 -0.11 -4.15 3.52
C ILE A 49 -0.22 -5.14 4.66
N LYS A 50 -0.31 -6.44 4.38
CA LYS A 50 -0.39 -7.46 5.42
C LYS A 50 0.89 -7.51 6.26
N ILE A 51 2.05 -7.34 5.63
CA ILE A 51 3.35 -7.29 6.30
C ILE A 51 3.46 -6.01 7.15
N ILE A 52 3.16 -4.85 6.56
CA ILE A 52 3.22 -3.56 7.28
C ILE A 52 2.28 -3.59 8.49
N ASN A 53 1.04 -4.06 8.31
CA ASN A 53 0.08 -4.15 9.40
C ASN A 53 0.50 -5.16 10.48
N SER A 54 1.24 -6.22 10.17
CA SER A 54 1.70 -7.18 11.19
C SER A 54 2.74 -6.55 12.14
N ILE A 55 3.58 -5.67 11.61
CA ILE A 55 4.55 -4.87 12.39
C ILE A 55 3.82 -3.79 13.17
N LEU A 56 2.95 -3.02 12.50
CA LEU A 56 2.35 -1.82 13.09
C LEU A 56 1.16 -2.08 14.01
N SER A 57 0.50 -3.24 13.90
CA SER A 57 -0.61 -3.62 14.79
C SER A 57 -0.20 -3.82 16.25
N LYS A 58 1.09 -4.05 16.50
CA LYS A 58 1.64 -4.25 17.85
C LYS A 58 2.51 -3.05 18.21
N ALA A 59 2.06 -2.25 19.17
CA ALA A 59 2.75 -1.03 19.60
C ALA A 59 4.23 -1.26 19.98
N LEU A 60 4.55 -2.42 20.59
CA LEU A 60 5.93 -2.78 20.90
C LEU A 60 6.75 -3.03 19.63
N TYR A 61 6.21 -3.75 18.65
CA TYR A 61 6.94 -4.07 17.42
C TYR A 61 7.13 -2.82 16.57
N HIS A 62 6.11 -1.97 16.49
CA HIS A 62 6.24 -0.68 15.83
C HIS A 62 7.38 0.15 16.43
N ARG A 63 7.41 0.30 17.75
CA ARG A 63 8.48 1.06 18.44
C ARG A 63 9.86 0.46 18.18
N GLN A 64 10.01 -0.85 18.35
CA GLN A 64 11.27 -1.55 18.11
C GLN A 64 11.73 -1.44 16.64
N PHE A 65 10.79 -1.50 15.69
CA PHE A 65 11.11 -1.34 14.28
C PHE A 65 11.54 0.10 13.96
N LYS A 66 10.88 1.09 14.59
CA LYS A 66 11.25 2.50 14.48
C LYS A 66 12.68 2.75 14.96
N ASP A 67 13.00 2.23 16.15
CA ASP A 67 14.34 2.35 16.75
C ASP A 67 15.39 1.67 15.84
N PHE A 68 15.08 0.50 15.29
CA PHE A 68 15.94 -0.21 14.34
C PHE A 68 16.20 0.57 13.04
N LEU A 69 15.19 1.25 12.50
CA LEU A 69 15.36 2.11 11.32
C LEU A 69 16.22 3.35 11.61
N GLU A 70 16.09 3.93 12.80
CA GLU A 70 16.91 5.07 13.24
C GLU A 70 18.37 4.66 13.45
N GLU A 71 18.65 3.47 13.97
CA GLU A 71 20.01 2.94 14.13
C GLU A 71 20.75 2.73 12.80
N ILE A 72 20.03 2.36 11.74
CA ILE A 72 20.61 2.09 10.41
C ILE A 72 20.67 3.39 9.56
N ASP A 73 20.22 4.53 10.10
CA ASP A 73 20.18 5.84 9.44
C ASP A 73 19.48 5.81 8.07
N ILE A 74 18.35 5.08 8.03
CA ILE A 74 17.54 5.01 6.81
C ILE A 74 16.78 6.33 6.66
N GLN A 75 16.65 6.80 5.41
CA GLN A 75 15.94 8.04 5.05
C GLN A 75 14.52 8.16 5.65
N PHE A 76 13.90 7.04 6.01
CA PHE A 76 12.57 6.99 6.61
C PHE A 76 12.67 6.50 8.05
N SER A 77 12.15 7.30 8.97
CA SER A 77 12.07 6.96 10.39
C SER A 77 10.88 6.05 10.73
N ASP A 78 10.02 5.69 9.76
CA ASP A 78 8.83 4.86 10.00
C ASP A 78 8.17 4.32 8.70
N LEU A 79 7.38 3.26 8.83
CA LEU A 79 6.47 2.77 7.79
C LEU A 79 5.14 3.54 7.82
N LEU A 80 4.50 3.64 6.65
CA LEU A 80 3.20 4.28 6.54
C LEU A 80 2.10 3.28 6.90
N MET A 81 1.27 3.61 7.89
CA MET A 81 0.03 2.87 8.19
C MET A 81 -0.94 2.96 7.04
N HIS A 82 -1.45 1.81 6.58
CA HIS A 82 -2.42 1.77 5.50
C HIS A 82 -3.82 2.17 5.98
N ASN A 83 -4.46 3.11 5.27
CA ASN A 83 -5.91 3.31 5.29
C ASN A 83 -6.47 3.01 3.89
N LYS A 84 -7.49 2.13 3.82
CA LYS A 84 -8.11 1.60 2.59
C LYS A 84 -8.65 2.66 1.62
N VAL A 85 -8.71 3.93 2.02
CA VAL A 85 -9.41 5.01 1.32
C VAL A 85 -8.57 5.70 0.24
N ARG A 86 -7.24 5.61 0.27
CA ARG A 86 -6.36 6.33 -0.68
C ARG A 86 -5.44 5.37 -1.42
N TRP A 87 -5.70 5.17 -2.70
CA TRP A 87 -4.91 4.25 -3.52
C TRP A 87 -3.60 4.91 -3.99
N LEU A 88 -3.57 6.22 -4.23
CA LEU A 88 -2.33 6.90 -4.66
C LEU A 88 -1.24 6.93 -3.57
N SER A 89 -1.59 6.92 -2.29
CA SER A 89 -0.60 6.80 -1.20
C SER A 89 0.10 5.44 -1.18
N ARG A 90 -0.43 4.42 -1.88
CA ARG A 90 0.19 3.10 -1.97
C ARG A 90 1.47 3.10 -2.81
N GLY A 91 1.64 4.04 -3.74
CA GLY A 91 2.90 4.18 -4.49
C GLY A 91 4.06 4.55 -3.56
N ASN A 92 3.85 5.55 -2.70
CA ASN A 92 4.82 5.95 -1.67
C ASN A 92 5.05 4.86 -0.62
N GLU A 93 3.98 4.17 -0.21
CA GLU A 93 4.06 3.04 0.71
C GLU A 93 4.90 1.90 0.13
N LEU A 94 4.65 1.53 -1.13
CA LEU A 94 5.41 0.50 -1.84
C LEU A 94 6.87 0.92 -2.04
N GLN A 95 7.13 2.18 -2.37
CA GLN A 95 8.50 2.70 -2.50
C GLN A 95 9.27 2.59 -1.18
N ARG A 96 8.67 3.04 -0.06
CA ARG A 96 9.29 2.90 1.27
C ARG A 96 9.47 1.44 1.66
N PHE A 97 8.46 0.61 1.42
CA PHE A 97 8.55 -0.83 1.68
C PHE A 97 9.68 -1.49 0.89
N ALA A 98 9.85 -1.14 -0.38
CA ALA A 98 10.92 -1.67 -1.23
C ALA A 98 12.31 -1.22 -0.75
N LEU A 99 12.43 0.05 -0.33
CA LEU A 99 13.68 0.59 0.21
C LEU A 99 14.05 -0.03 1.57
N CYS A 100 13.06 -0.35 2.40
CA CYS A 100 13.25 -0.99 3.70
C CYS A 100 13.12 -2.53 3.66
N LEU A 101 13.11 -3.15 2.48
CA LEU A 101 12.77 -4.58 2.35
C LEU A 101 13.78 -5.49 3.08
N GLY A 102 15.05 -5.11 3.12
CA GLY A 102 16.08 -5.86 3.83
C GLY A 102 15.83 -5.85 5.34
N GLU A 103 15.55 -4.67 5.87
CA GLU A 103 15.32 -4.39 7.28
C GLU A 103 14.03 -5.04 7.77
N ILE A 104 12.97 -4.96 6.95
CA ILE A 104 11.71 -5.66 7.21
C ILE A 104 11.95 -7.17 7.30
N LYS A 105 12.73 -7.76 6.39
CA LYS A 105 13.04 -9.19 6.44
C LYS A 105 13.82 -9.56 7.70
N THR A 106 14.85 -8.78 8.04
CA THR A 106 15.65 -8.99 9.26
C THR A 106 14.77 -8.94 10.50
N PHE A 107 13.96 -7.89 10.64
CA PHE A 107 13.06 -7.71 11.79
C PHE A 107 12.02 -8.83 11.90
N LEU A 108 11.39 -9.23 10.79
CA LEU A 108 10.41 -10.32 10.81
C LEU A 108 11.05 -11.66 11.21
N ASN A 109 12.28 -11.94 10.76
CA ASN A 109 13.01 -13.13 11.16
C ASN A 109 13.32 -13.14 12.67
N GLU A 110 13.77 -12.01 13.22
CA GLU A 110 14.02 -11.87 14.67
C GLU A 110 12.77 -12.09 15.52
N LYS A 111 11.60 -11.62 15.04
CA LYS A 111 10.32 -11.80 15.73
C LYS A 111 9.65 -13.14 15.43
N ALA A 112 10.31 -14.03 14.67
CA ALA A 112 9.76 -15.30 14.19
C ALA A 112 8.39 -15.13 13.49
N LEU A 113 8.17 -13.99 12.83
CA LEU A 113 6.96 -13.70 12.08
C LEU A 113 7.13 -14.25 10.66
N THR A 114 6.27 -15.19 10.27
CA THR A 114 6.27 -15.70 8.90
C THR A 114 5.67 -14.66 7.95
N ILE A 115 6.42 -14.29 6.91
CA ILE A 115 5.85 -13.57 5.77
C ILE A 115 4.82 -14.51 5.13
N PRO A 116 3.53 -14.12 5.06
CA PRO A 116 2.53 -14.95 4.42
C PRO A 116 2.89 -15.10 2.92
N ASN A 117 3.24 -16.31 2.48
CA ASN A 117 3.47 -16.72 1.09
C ASN A 117 4.72 -16.15 0.36
N SER A 118 5.91 -16.19 0.96
CA SER A 118 7.11 -16.33 0.10
C SER A 118 7.15 -17.77 -0.42
N LYS A 119 6.73 -18.02 -1.67
CA LYS A 119 7.13 -19.26 -2.36
C LYS A 119 8.66 -19.32 -2.28
N LYS A 120 9.19 -20.35 -1.62
CA LYS A 120 10.63 -20.57 -1.46
C LYS A 120 11.24 -20.76 -2.86
N THR A 121 11.75 -19.69 -3.47
CA THR A 121 12.66 -19.81 -4.61
C THR A 121 14.09 -19.89 -4.08
N TYR A 122 14.46 -21.05 -3.53
CA TYR A 122 15.86 -21.42 -3.36
C TYR A 122 16.00 -22.86 -3.82
N GLY A 123 16.65 -23.03 -4.97
CA GLY A 123 16.92 -24.33 -5.56
C GLY A 123 17.50 -24.31 -6.96
N CYS A 124 18.20 -23.24 -7.36
CA CYS A 124 19.14 -23.36 -8.48
C CYS A 124 20.49 -23.80 -7.89
N LYS A 125 20.76 -25.10 -7.90
CA LYS A 125 22.14 -25.62 -7.85
C LYS A 125 22.51 -26.01 -9.26
N ASN A 126 23.34 -25.19 -9.89
CA ASN A 126 24.06 -25.58 -11.09
C ASN A 126 25.28 -26.45 -10.72
N SER A 127 25.56 -27.35 -11.65
CA SER A 127 26.85 -27.95 -12.06
C SER A 127 27.49 -29.12 -11.29
N THR A 128 27.75 -30.17 -12.10
CA THR A 128 28.93 -31.08 -12.18
C THR A 128 29.13 -32.07 -11.02
N SER A 129 29.48 -33.35 -11.18
CA SER A 129 30.15 -34.12 -12.24
C SER A 129 29.94 -35.63 -12.01
N TRP A 130 30.07 -36.41 -13.09
CA TRP A 130 30.05 -37.89 -13.23
C TRP A 130 28.69 -38.58 -13.10
#